data_AF-A0A438JWM4-F1
#
_entry.id   AF-A0A438JWM4-F1
#
_cell.length_a   1.000
_cell.length_b   1.000
_cell.length_c   1.000
_cell.angle_alpha   90.00
_cell.angle_beta   90.00
_cell.angle_gamma   90.00
#
_symmetry.space_group_name_H-M   'P 1'
#
loop_
_entity.id
_entity.type
_entity.pdbx_description
1 polymer ?
#
loop_
_entity_poly.entity_id
_entity_poly.type
_entity_poly.pdbx_seq_one_letter_code
_entity_poly.pdbx_strand_id
1 'polypeptide(L)'
;MVHPDKCPHPQAHQAFIILNKAFKDLQDPDKRKALDEKIKLKEEQEAFKAELKAMREAAQWRRLQGISMEGDDELLADMEVKVEPKRDEWMTTLPPERKPGMTMQSTKFSRSSKEGRGDTSVWTDTPSDRAQKAKINYLEAYNEAAALASNEIEKKRTSSDADLVDKYNKAKRSKSLVQKHHEEAASKGSKRKAKQQPQLEKEEWVGQHPWKPWDREKDLTAGRQSVKLDADNMAEGLASRFSSGNFQRNFL
;
A
#
# COMPACT_ATOMS: atom_id res chain seq x y z
N MET A 1 42.91 12.17 20.18
CA MET A 1 43.54 11.41 21.30
C MET A 1 42.49 11.13 22.34
N VAL A 2 41.99 9.89 22.46
CA VAL A 2 40.84 9.53 23.30
C VAL A 2 41.18 9.44 24.80
N HIS A 3 42.12 10.25 25.27
CA HIS A 3 42.54 10.22 26.66
C HIS A 3 41.39 10.74 27.54
N PRO A 4 41.01 10.05 28.62
CA PRO A 4 39.87 10.43 29.46
C PRO A 4 39.97 11.88 29.98
N ASP A 5 41.17 12.38 30.24
CA ASP A 5 41.36 13.77 30.71
C ASP A 5 41.44 14.82 29.60
N LYS A 6 41.62 14.42 28.34
CA LYS A 6 41.77 15.34 27.20
C LYS A 6 40.56 15.32 26.26
N CYS A 7 39.68 14.33 26.39
CA CYS A 7 38.47 14.20 25.61
C CYS A 7 37.23 14.36 26.50
N PRO A 8 36.40 15.40 26.30
CA PRO A 8 35.18 15.62 27.08
C PRO A 8 34.03 14.66 26.71
N HIS A 9 34.26 13.67 25.85
CA HIS A 9 33.23 12.73 25.40
C HIS A 9 32.94 11.70 26.51
N PRO A 10 31.66 11.44 26.86
CA PRO A 10 31.30 10.56 27.98
C PRO A 10 31.82 9.12 27.81
N GLN A 11 32.00 8.68 26.57
CA GLN A 11 32.54 7.34 26.25
C GLN A 11 34.07 7.31 26.09
N ALA A 12 34.78 8.44 26.27
CA ALA A 12 36.21 8.52 26.01
C ALA A 12 37.02 7.52 26.86
N HIS A 13 36.64 7.35 28.13
CA HIS A 13 37.28 6.38 29.02
C HIS A 13 37.13 4.93 28.54
N GLN A 14 35.94 4.53 28.11
CA GLN A 14 35.70 3.18 27.58
C GLN A 14 36.48 2.93 26.29
N ALA A 15 36.47 3.90 25.38
CA ALA A 15 37.24 3.83 24.14
C ALA A 15 38.76 3.76 24.41
N PHE A 16 39.27 4.47 25.43
CA PHE A 16 40.67 4.39 25.85
C PHE A 16 41.05 3.00 26.36
N ILE A 17 40.19 2.37 27.16
CA ILE A 17 40.40 1.01 27.66
C ILE A 17 40.45 0.02 26.50
N ILE A 18 39.51 0.12 25.55
CA ILE A 18 39.45 -0.75 24.37
C ILE A 18 40.70 -0.56 23.49
N LEU A 19 41.12 0.68 23.25
CA LEU A 19 42.32 0.99 22.47
C LEU A 19 43.58 0.45 23.14
N ASN A 20 43.75 0.62 24.44
CA ASN A 20 44.89 0.06 25.16
C ASN A 20 44.89 -1.46 25.15
N LYS A 21 43.72 -2.09 25.29
CA LYS A 21 43.58 -3.54 25.19
C LYS A 21 43.98 -4.04 23.81
N ALA A 22 43.44 -3.45 22.75
CA ALA A 22 43.82 -3.78 21.38
C ALA A 22 45.31 -3.55 21.14
N PHE A 23 45.87 -2.43 21.63
CA PHE A 23 47.30 -2.15 21.53
C PHE A 23 48.16 -3.23 22.20
N LYS A 24 47.76 -3.69 23.40
CA LYS A 24 48.44 -4.78 24.10
C LYS A 24 48.33 -6.11 23.36
N ASP A 25 47.15 -6.42 22.84
CA ASP A 25 46.94 -7.64 22.06
C ASP A 25 47.70 -7.63 20.72
N LEU A 26 47.92 -6.46 20.10
CA LEU A 26 48.77 -6.31 18.92
C LEU A 26 50.28 -6.32 19.24
N GLN A 27 50.66 -6.01 20.48
CA GLN A 27 52.05 -6.04 20.94
C GLN A 27 52.54 -7.49 21.15
N ASP A 28 51.63 -8.41 21.47
CA ASP A 28 51.90 -9.85 21.59
C ASP A 28 51.95 -10.52 20.20
N PRO A 29 53.08 -11.12 19.77
CA PRO A 29 53.23 -11.66 18.42
C PRO A 29 52.28 -12.82 18.12
N ASP A 30 51.98 -13.66 19.11
CA ASP A 30 51.11 -14.83 18.93
C ASP A 30 49.64 -14.43 18.78
N LYS A 31 49.18 -13.44 19.57
CA LYS A 31 47.82 -12.90 19.43
C LYS A 31 47.64 -12.15 18.12
N ARG A 32 48.66 -11.41 17.68
CA ARG A 32 48.65 -10.74 16.38
C ARG A 32 48.51 -11.73 15.24
N LYS A 33 49.31 -12.80 15.22
CA LYS A 33 49.19 -13.87 14.22
C LYS A 33 47.79 -14.49 14.21
N ALA A 34 47.22 -14.79 15.38
CA ALA A 34 45.87 -15.35 15.47
C ALA A 34 44.78 -14.38 14.98
N LEU A 35 44.96 -13.07 15.12
CA LEU A 35 44.06 -12.07 14.54
C LEU A 35 44.22 -11.99 13.02
N ASP A 36 45.47 -11.99 12.54
CA ASP A 36 45.79 -11.96 11.11
C ASP A 36 45.24 -13.21 10.39
N GLU A 37 45.32 -14.40 11.00
CA GLU A 37 44.71 -15.63 10.47
C GLU A 37 43.18 -15.54 10.39
N LYS A 38 42.52 -14.95 11.40
CA LYS A 38 41.07 -14.74 11.38
C LYS A 38 40.64 -13.74 10.31
N ILE A 39 41.42 -12.69 10.12
CA ILE A 39 41.20 -11.71 9.04
C ILE A 39 41.30 -12.42 7.70
N LYS A 40 42.39 -13.18 7.49
CA LYS A 40 42.61 -13.93 6.26
C LYS A 40 41.49 -14.94 5.97
N LEU A 41 41.08 -15.73 6.96
CA LEU A 41 39.96 -16.67 6.81
C LEU A 41 38.65 -15.96 6.46
N LYS A 42 38.40 -14.78 7.02
CA LYS A 42 37.21 -13.99 6.70
C LYS A 42 37.29 -13.42 5.29
N GLU A 43 38.44 -12.91 4.88
CA GLU A 43 38.70 -12.44 3.52
C GLU A 43 38.53 -13.57 2.50
N GLU A 44 39.06 -14.77 2.79
CA GLU A 44 38.87 -15.96 1.94
C GLU A 44 37.40 -16.37 1.83
N GLN A 45 36.64 -16.32 2.94
CA GLN A 45 35.19 -16.57 2.92
C GLN A 45 34.42 -15.51 2.12
N GLU A 46 34.79 -14.24 2.26
CA GLU A 46 34.18 -13.14 1.52
C GLU A 46 34.52 -13.22 0.03
N ALA A 47 35.76 -13.55 -0.31
CA ALA A 47 36.20 -13.80 -1.68
C ALA A 47 35.44 -14.97 -2.30
N PHE A 48 35.30 -16.09 -1.58
CA PHE A 48 34.53 -17.24 -2.06
C PHE A 48 33.05 -16.92 -2.29
N LYS A 49 32.44 -16.13 -1.39
CA LYS A 49 31.06 -15.64 -1.58
C LYS A 49 30.93 -14.71 -2.77
N ALA A 50 31.91 -13.81 -2.96
CA ALA A 50 31.94 -12.90 -4.10
C ALA A 50 32.13 -13.66 -5.41
N GLU A 51 32.99 -14.67 -5.44
CA GLU A 51 33.20 -15.55 -6.59
C GLU A 51 31.93 -16.34 -6.93
N LEU A 52 31.29 -16.96 -5.93
CA LEU A 52 30.00 -17.63 -6.14
C LEU A 52 28.92 -16.67 -6.66
N LYS A 53 28.91 -15.42 -6.16
CA LYS A 53 27.99 -14.40 -6.64
C LYS A 53 28.29 -14.01 -8.09
N ALA A 54 29.55 -13.81 -8.43
CA ALA A 54 29.99 -13.49 -9.79
C ALA A 54 29.66 -14.64 -10.77
N MET A 55 29.88 -15.90 -10.36
CA MET A 55 29.52 -17.08 -11.14
C MET A 55 28.00 -17.15 -11.39
N ARG A 56 27.18 -16.86 -10.38
CA ARG A 56 25.72 -16.80 -10.52
C ARG A 56 25.27 -15.65 -11.41
N GLU A 57 25.83 -14.46 -11.25
CA GLU A 57 25.53 -13.32 -12.11
C GLU A 57 25.91 -13.62 -13.56
N ALA A 58 27.06 -14.24 -13.79
CA ALA A 58 27.47 -14.70 -15.12
C ALA A 58 26.48 -15.74 -15.70
N ALA A 59 26.02 -16.71 -14.90
CA ALA A 59 25.00 -17.67 -15.31
C ALA A 59 23.66 -16.98 -15.66
N GLN A 60 23.23 -16.00 -14.88
CA GLN A 60 22.04 -15.18 -15.19
C GLN A 60 22.20 -14.41 -16.50
N TRP A 61 23.38 -13.79 -16.72
CA TRP A 61 23.68 -13.09 -17.96
C TRP A 61 23.65 -14.02 -19.17
N ARG A 62 24.19 -15.23 -19.06
CA ARG A 62 24.13 -16.24 -20.14
C ARG A 62 22.68 -16.67 -20.41
N ARG A 63 21.89 -16.96 -19.37
CA ARG A 63 20.46 -17.29 -19.47
C ARG A 63 19.67 -16.20 -20.21
N LEU A 64 19.92 -14.92 -19.89
CA LEU A 64 19.27 -13.79 -20.56
C LEU A 64 19.65 -13.66 -22.04
N GLN A 65 20.87 -14.08 -22.40
CA GLN A 65 21.34 -14.13 -23.79
C GLN A 65 20.87 -15.41 -24.53
N GLY A 66 20.13 -16.31 -23.86
CA GLY A 66 19.67 -17.58 -24.43
C GLY A 66 20.76 -18.65 -24.57
N ILE A 67 21.92 -18.44 -23.94
CA ILE A 67 23.03 -19.38 -23.90
C ILE A 67 22.98 -20.06 -22.54
N SER A 68 22.77 -21.37 -22.49
CA SER A 68 22.91 -22.15 -21.25
C SER A 68 24.20 -22.94 -21.31
N MET A 69 25.03 -22.86 -20.26
CA MET A 69 26.17 -23.73 -20.07
C MET A 69 25.82 -24.81 -19.04
N GLU A 70 26.38 -26.01 -19.20
CA GLU A 70 26.23 -27.10 -18.23
C GLU A 70 26.65 -26.61 -16.82
N GLY A 71 25.77 -26.76 -15.82
CA GLY A 71 26.00 -26.30 -14.45
C GLY A 71 25.46 -24.90 -14.11
N ASP A 72 25.03 -24.10 -15.09
CA ASP A 72 24.36 -22.81 -14.83
C ASP A 72 22.99 -23.05 -14.14
N ASP A 73 22.33 -24.16 -14.43
CA ASP A 73 21.07 -24.55 -13.79
C ASP A 73 21.24 -24.89 -12.31
N GLU A 74 22.36 -25.52 -11.91
CA GLU A 74 22.66 -25.79 -10.50
C GLU A 74 22.97 -24.51 -9.71
N LEU A 75 23.70 -23.57 -10.33
CA LEU A 75 24.00 -22.27 -9.73
C LEU A 75 22.76 -21.38 -9.54
N LEU A 76 21.73 -21.58 -10.37
CA LEU A 76 20.45 -20.86 -10.32
C LEU A 76 19.38 -21.57 -9.47
N ALA A 77 19.42 -22.90 -9.38
CA ALA A 77 18.44 -23.72 -8.66
C ALA A 77 18.37 -23.40 -7.16
N ASP A 78 19.51 -23.08 -6.53
CA ASP A 78 19.59 -22.63 -5.12
C ASP A 78 18.72 -21.39 -4.84
N MET A 79 18.40 -20.60 -5.86
CA MET A 79 17.60 -19.37 -5.76
C MET A 79 16.19 -19.50 -6.34
N GLU A 80 15.90 -20.58 -7.07
CA GLU A 80 14.55 -20.89 -7.58
C GLU A 80 13.62 -21.43 -6.47
N VAL A 81 13.80 -20.97 -5.22
CA VAL A 81 12.68 -20.83 -4.29
C VAL A 81 11.79 -19.74 -4.89
N LYS A 82 10.81 -20.21 -5.65
CA LYS A 82 9.79 -19.51 -6.43
C LYS A 82 9.14 -18.36 -5.64
N VAL A 83 9.84 -17.23 -5.53
CA VAL A 83 9.20 -15.96 -5.21
C VAL A 83 8.51 -15.56 -6.50
N GLU A 84 7.19 -15.79 -6.54
CA GLU A 84 6.35 -15.36 -7.65
C GLU A 84 6.69 -13.91 -8.03
N PRO A 85 6.72 -13.56 -9.33
CA PRO A 85 7.01 -12.20 -9.77
C PRO A 85 5.99 -11.23 -9.15
N LYS A 86 6.37 -10.68 -7.99
CA LYS A 86 5.54 -9.75 -7.23
C LYS A 86 5.63 -8.43 -7.98
N ARG A 87 4.56 -8.11 -8.68
CA ARG A 87 4.40 -6.86 -9.43
C ARG A 87 4.74 -5.69 -8.51
N ASP A 88 5.61 -4.79 -8.96
CA ASP A 88 6.10 -3.70 -8.12
C ASP A 88 4.96 -2.99 -7.39
N GLU A 89 5.21 -2.58 -6.15
CA GLU A 89 4.18 -2.05 -5.26
C GLU A 89 3.51 -0.80 -5.87
N TRP A 90 4.26 0.05 -6.57
CA TRP A 90 3.72 1.20 -7.31
C TRP A 90 2.77 0.82 -8.45
N MET A 91 2.83 -0.41 -8.94
CA MET A 91 1.95 -0.91 -9.99
C MET A 91 0.67 -1.53 -9.41
N THR A 92 0.68 -2.01 -8.17
CA THR A 92 -0.46 -2.68 -7.50
C THR A 92 -1.19 -1.79 -6.51
N THR A 93 -0.53 -0.82 -5.91
CA THR A 93 -1.16 0.13 -4.98
C THR A 93 -1.65 1.35 -5.75
N LEU A 94 -2.96 1.63 -5.70
CA LEU A 94 -3.48 2.91 -6.16
C LEU A 94 -2.88 4.04 -5.32
N PRO A 95 -2.63 5.23 -5.90
CA PRO A 95 -2.23 6.40 -5.13
C PRO A 95 -3.17 6.63 -3.95
N PRO A 96 -2.69 7.11 -2.78
CA PRO A 96 -3.49 7.28 -1.55
C PRO A 96 -4.78 8.09 -1.73
N GLU A 97 -4.78 9.00 -2.71
CA GLU A 97 -5.92 9.80 -3.15
C GLU A 97 -7.08 8.97 -3.75
N ARG A 98 -6.78 7.75 -4.17
CA ARG A 98 -7.69 6.82 -4.85
C ARG A 98 -7.82 5.55 -4.04
N LYS A 99 -8.35 5.70 -2.83
CA LYS A 99 -8.79 4.56 -2.01
C LYS A 99 -9.77 3.70 -2.84
N PRO A 100 -9.68 2.36 -2.77
CA PRO A 100 -10.60 1.49 -3.50
C PRO A 100 -12.05 1.82 -3.10
N GLY A 101 -12.90 2.13 -4.09
CA GLY A 101 -14.29 2.56 -3.88
C GLY A 101 -14.56 4.05 -4.05
N MET A 102 -13.55 4.90 -4.29
CA MET A 102 -13.77 6.32 -4.62
C MET A 102 -14.29 6.46 -6.06
N THR A 103 -15.47 7.04 -6.24
CA THR A 103 -16.04 7.24 -7.59
C THR A 103 -15.21 8.30 -8.31
N MET A 104 -14.77 8.04 -9.55
CA MET A 104 -13.95 9.01 -10.30
C MET A 104 -14.70 10.31 -10.61
N GLN A 105 -16.02 10.27 -10.54
CA GLN A 105 -16.93 11.37 -10.82
C GLN A 105 -17.90 11.46 -9.64
N SER A 106 -17.72 12.43 -8.73
CA SER A 106 -18.72 12.74 -7.71
C SER A 106 -19.41 14.05 -8.08
N THR A 107 -20.72 14.02 -8.32
CA THR A 107 -21.53 15.22 -8.61
C THR A 107 -21.90 16.03 -7.35
N LYS A 108 -21.31 15.70 -6.20
CA LYS A 108 -21.55 16.36 -4.91
C LYS A 108 -20.21 16.68 -4.25
N PHE A 109 -20.15 17.81 -3.54
CA PHE A 109 -18.97 18.23 -2.79
C PHE A 109 -18.71 17.27 -1.62
N SER A 110 -17.45 16.89 -1.39
CA SER A 110 -17.08 16.01 -0.28
C SER A 110 -17.38 16.69 1.06
N ARG A 111 -18.10 16.01 1.95
CA ARG A 111 -18.45 16.52 3.30
C ARG A 111 -17.35 16.27 4.35
N SER A 112 -16.31 15.51 4.00
CA SER A 112 -15.13 15.28 4.84
C SER A 112 -14.02 16.27 4.47
N SER A 113 -13.18 16.62 5.45
CA SER A 113 -11.93 17.35 5.20
C SER A 113 -11.08 16.56 4.22
N LYS A 114 -10.58 17.22 3.18
CA LYS A 114 -9.66 16.62 2.23
C LYS A 114 -8.35 16.34 2.96
N GLU A 115 -8.09 15.07 3.28
CA GLU A 115 -6.76 14.60 3.63
C GLU A 115 -5.87 14.96 2.43
N GLY A 116 -4.97 15.93 2.60
CA GLY A 116 -4.11 16.41 1.53
C GLY A 116 -3.16 15.31 1.03
N ARG A 117 -2.51 15.57 -0.11
CA ARG A 117 -1.63 14.66 -0.88
C ARG A 117 -0.39 14.14 -0.13
N GLY A 118 -0.32 14.33 1.20
CA GLY A 118 0.85 14.04 2.01
C GLY A 118 2.05 14.90 1.61
N ASP A 119 3.21 14.57 2.17
CA ASP A 119 4.46 15.22 1.80
C ASP A 119 4.96 14.72 0.44
N THR A 120 4.93 15.59 -0.56
CA THR A 120 5.37 15.29 -1.94
C THR A 120 6.79 15.76 -2.21
N SER A 121 7.50 16.25 -1.19
CA SER A 121 8.84 16.84 -1.31
C SER A 121 9.98 15.82 -1.42
N VAL A 122 9.67 14.52 -1.40
CA VAL A 122 10.67 13.43 -1.48
C VAL A 122 11.61 13.56 -2.69
N TRP A 123 11.12 14.12 -3.81
CA TRP A 123 11.91 14.38 -5.01
C TRP A 123 12.69 15.71 -4.98
N THR A 124 12.26 16.68 -4.17
CA THR A 124 12.89 18.00 -4.07
C THR A 124 13.91 18.09 -2.94
N ASP A 125 13.97 17.10 -2.06
CA ASP A 125 14.82 17.12 -0.88
C ASP A 125 16.27 16.75 -1.16
N THR A 126 17.18 17.52 -0.56
CA THR A 126 18.60 17.17 -0.50
C THR A 126 18.85 16.01 0.48
N PRO A 127 19.98 15.30 0.40
CA PRO A 127 20.31 14.23 1.36
C PRO A 127 20.30 14.70 2.83
N SER A 128 20.71 15.94 3.09
CA SER A 128 20.62 16.55 4.43
C SER A 128 19.18 16.82 4.87
N ASP A 129 18.32 17.32 3.97
CA ASP A 129 16.92 17.59 4.29
C ASP A 129 16.16 16.30 4.58
N ARG A 130 16.45 15.23 3.83
CA ARG A 130 15.90 13.90 4.07
C ARG A 130 16.27 13.38 5.46
N ALA A 131 17.52 13.57 5.89
CA ALA A 131 17.98 13.14 7.22
C ALA A 131 17.29 13.95 8.34
N GLN A 132 17.14 15.26 8.16
CA GLN A 132 16.43 16.11 9.13
C GLN A 132 14.94 15.76 9.22
N LYS A 133 14.27 15.54 8.08
CA LYS A 133 12.87 15.12 8.05
C LYS A 133 12.66 13.76 8.68
N ALA A 134 13.55 12.79 8.44
CA ALA A 134 13.49 11.50 9.11
C ALA A 134 13.54 11.64 10.63
N LYS A 135 14.40 12.55 11.14
CA LYS A 135 14.47 12.87 12.57
C LYS A 135 13.19 13.50 13.10
N ILE A 136 12.60 14.44 12.36
CA ILE A 136 11.34 15.10 12.74
C ILE A 136 10.20 14.09 12.77
N ASN A 137 10.05 13.27 11.72
CA ASN A 137 9.03 12.25 11.63
C ASN A 137 9.16 11.21 12.77
N TYR A 138 10.39 10.80 13.10
CA TYR A 138 10.61 9.91 14.25
C TYR A 138 10.11 10.51 15.58
N LEU A 139 10.38 11.80 15.83
CA LEU A 139 9.91 12.49 17.03
C LEU A 139 8.40 12.66 17.04
N GLU A 140 7.79 12.97 15.89
CA GLU A 140 6.34 13.11 15.74
C GLU A 140 5.63 11.77 15.99
N ALA A 141 6.08 10.70 15.34
CA ALA A 141 5.55 9.35 15.54
C ALA A 141 5.65 8.89 17.00
N TYR A 142 6.75 9.23 17.69
CA TYR A 142 6.90 8.94 19.13
C TYR A 142 5.86 9.70 19.96
N ASN A 143 5.66 10.99 19.70
CA ASN A 143 4.66 11.80 20.41
C ASN A 143 3.23 11.35 20.13
N GLU A 144 2.91 10.98 18.88
CA GLU A 144 1.61 10.43 18.51
C GLU A 144 1.34 9.09 19.22
N ALA A 145 2.33 8.20 19.27
CA ALA A 145 2.21 6.93 19.99
C ALA A 145 1.97 7.17 21.50
N ALA A 146 2.69 8.13 22.10
CA ALA A 146 2.46 8.53 23.48
C ALA A 146 1.05 9.10 23.71
N ALA A 147 0.55 9.92 22.78
CA ALA A 147 -0.81 10.47 22.83
C ALA A 147 -1.89 9.40 22.60
N LEU A 148 -1.66 8.40 21.76
CA LEU A 148 -2.59 7.29 21.57
C LEU A 148 -2.69 6.43 22.84
N ALA A 149 -1.56 6.21 23.53
CA ALA A 149 -1.54 5.47 24.79
C ALA A 149 -2.36 6.18 25.90
N SER A 150 -2.31 7.51 25.99
CA SER A 150 -3.14 8.26 26.95
C SER A 150 -4.64 8.24 26.55
N ASN A 151 -4.93 8.40 25.26
CA ASN A 151 -6.30 8.34 24.75
C ASN A 151 -6.93 6.95 24.89
N GLU A 152 -6.16 5.86 24.86
CA GLU A 152 -6.70 4.50 25.06
C GLU A 152 -7.30 4.33 26.47
N ILE A 153 -6.67 4.97 27.48
CA ILE A 153 -7.16 4.96 28.86
C ILE A 153 -8.48 5.74 28.97
N GLU A 154 -8.59 6.87 28.28
CA GLU A 154 -9.82 7.66 28.23
C GLU A 154 -10.94 6.96 27.46
N LYS A 155 -10.63 6.31 26.34
CA LYS A 155 -11.59 5.50 25.57
C LYS A 155 -12.17 4.34 26.38
N LYS A 156 -11.36 3.68 27.21
CA LYS A 156 -11.83 2.61 28.13
C LYS A 156 -12.81 3.16 29.17
N ARG A 157 -12.62 4.39 29.63
CA ARG A 157 -13.56 5.06 30.56
C ARG A 157 -14.86 5.43 29.85
N THR A 158 -14.79 6.07 28.68
CA THR A 158 -16.00 6.45 27.93
C THR A 158 -16.78 5.26 27.40
N SER A 159 -16.12 4.14 27.05
CA SER A 159 -16.83 2.91 26.66
C SER A 159 -17.59 2.31 27.84
N SER A 160 -17.00 2.31 29.04
CA SER A 160 -17.69 1.82 30.24
C SER A 160 -18.92 2.66 30.60
N ASP A 161 -18.83 3.98 30.39
CA ASP A 161 -19.94 4.92 30.63
C ASP A 161 -21.05 4.77 29.56
N ALA A 162 -20.65 4.61 28.29
CA ALA A 162 -21.58 4.31 27.20
C ALA A 162 -22.34 2.99 27.44
N ASP A 163 -21.66 1.95 27.91
CA ASP A 163 -22.30 0.67 28.26
C ASP A 163 -23.32 0.80 29.40
N LEU A 164 -23.07 1.69 30.36
CA LEU A 164 -24.02 1.97 31.45
C LEU A 164 -25.27 2.66 30.92
N VAL A 165 -25.11 3.67 30.06
CA VAL A 165 -26.22 4.39 29.43
C VAL A 165 -27.04 3.46 28.53
N ASP A 166 -26.38 2.57 27.78
CA ASP A 166 -27.06 1.59 26.94
C ASP A 166 -27.87 0.58 27.75
N LYS A 167 -27.33 0.09 28.88
CA LYS A 167 -28.07 -0.79 29.80
C LYS A 167 -29.30 -0.08 30.36
N TYR A 168 -29.17 1.18 30.78
CA TYR A 168 -30.28 1.98 31.27
C TYR A 168 -31.35 2.20 30.19
N ASN A 169 -30.92 2.57 28.98
CA ASN A 169 -31.82 2.75 27.84
C ASN A 169 -32.56 1.46 27.48
N LYS A 170 -31.88 0.30 27.48
CA LYS A 170 -32.53 -1.00 27.23
C LYS A 170 -33.58 -1.36 28.29
N ALA A 171 -33.37 -1.00 29.54
CA ALA A 171 -34.28 -1.34 30.64
C ALA A 171 -35.46 -0.37 30.82
N LYS A 172 -35.26 0.92 30.54
CA LYS A 172 -36.25 1.98 30.85
C LYS A 172 -36.83 2.67 29.63
N ARG A 173 -36.23 2.56 28.44
CA ARG A 173 -36.71 3.24 27.24
C ARG A 173 -37.76 2.38 26.52
N SER A 174 -38.86 3.02 26.10
CA SER A 174 -39.80 2.39 25.18
C SER A 174 -39.16 2.20 23.80
N LYS A 175 -39.64 1.20 23.04
CA LYS A 175 -39.14 0.91 21.68
C LYS A 175 -39.13 2.17 20.81
N SER A 176 -37.98 2.51 20.23
CA SER A 176 -37.85 3.69 19.38
C SER A 176 -38.65 3.52 18.08
N LEU A 177 -39.10 4.62 17.49
CA LEU A 177 -39.83 4.60 16.21
C LEU A 177 -39.05 3.86 15.11
N VAL A 178 -37.73 4.07 15.06
CA VAL A 178 -36.83 3.39 14.12
C VAL A 178 -36.81 1.88 14.37
N GLN A 179 -36.75 1.47 15.63
CA GLN A 179 -36.77 0.06 16.01
C GLN A 179 -38.12 -0.59 15.69
N LYS A 180 -39.23 0.12 15.89
CA LYS A 180 -40.57 -0.31 15.44
C LYS A 180 -40.62 -0.49 13.92
N HIS A 181 -40.08 0.44 13.15
CA HIS A 181 -40.01 0.31 11.70
C HIS A 181 -39.14 -0.87 11.25
N HIS A 182 -38.02 -1.16 11.93
CA HIS A 182 -37.21 -2.35 11.66
C HIS A 182 -37.94 -3.65 12.00
N GLU A 183 -38.64 -3.71 13.14
CA GLU A 183 -39.49 -4.85 13.52
C GLU A 183 -40.64 -5.05 12.52
N GLU A 184 -41.27 -3.96 12.05
CA GLU A 184 -42.31 -3.98 11.01
C GLU A 184 -41.76 -4.43 9.64
N ALA A 185 -40.57 -3.96 9.26
CA ALA A 185 -39.93 -4.37 8.02
C ALA A 185 -39.50 -5.85 8.06
N ALA A 186 -38.97 -6.32 9.19
CA ALA A 186 -38.60 -7.71 9.39
C ALA A 186 -39.83 -8.64 9.42
N SER A 187 -40.92 -8.21 10.08
CA SER A 187 -42.18 -8.96 10.08
C SER A 187 -42.89 -8.95 8.72
N LYS A 188 -42.75 -7.88 7.92
CA LYS A 188 -43.19 -7.85 6.51
C LYS A 188 -42.32 -8.75 5.61
N GLY A 189 -41.02 -8.91 5.93
CA GLY A 189 -40.12 -9.85 5.24
C GLY A 189 -40.52 -11.32 5.43
N SER A 190 -40.95 -11.70 6.64
CA SER A 190 -41.44 -13.06 6.96
C SER A 190 -42.78 -13.40 6.30
N LYS A 191 -43.69 -12.42 6.16
CA LYS A 191 -44.98 -12.61 5.47
C LYS A 191 -44.88 -12.75 3.95
N ARG A 192 -43.75 -12.40 3.31
CA ARG A 192 -43.56 -12.53 1.85
C ARG A 192 -43.32 -13.96 1.35
N LYS A 193 -43.27 -14.97 2.24
CA LYS A 193 -43.26 -16.40 1.85
C LYS A 193 -44.64 -17.07 1.95
N ALA A 194 -45.69 -16.37 2.40
CA ALA A 194 -47.04 -16.91 2.48
C ALA A 194 -48.09 -15.84 2.10
N LYS A 195 -48.37 -15.74 0.80
CA LYS A 195 -49.53 -15.15 0.10
C LYS A 195 -49.11 -14.21 -1.03
N GLN A 196 -49.61 -14.56 -2.21
CA GLN A 196 -49.72 -13.73 -3.40
C GLN A 196 -50.43 -12.39 -3.10
N GLN A 197 -50.23 -11.44 -4.02
CA GLN A 197 -50.95 -10.16 -4.21
C GLN A 197 -50.44 -8.94 -3.41
N PRO A 198 -49.92 -7.93 -4.13
CA PRO A 198 -50.32 -6.55 -3.87
C PRO A 198 -50.70 -5.87 -5.19
N GLN A 199 -51.97 -6.00 -5.59
CA GLN A 199 -52.57 -5.21 -6.67
C GLN A 199 -53.56 -4.15 -6.15
N LEU A 200 -53.88 -4.11 -4.86
CA LEU A 200 -54.95 -3.24 -4.34
C LEU A 200 -54.51 -1.91 -3.71
N GLU A 201 -53.22 -1.65 -3.45
CA GLU A 201 -52.77 -0.32 -2.97
C GLU A 201 -52.33 0.61 -4.13
N LYS A 202 -52.29 0.11 -5.36
CA LYS A 202 -51.98 0.94 -6.54
C LYS A 202 -53.20 1.61 -7.15
N GLU A 203 -54.42 1.24 -6.76
CA GLU A 203 -55.64 1.75 -7.41
C GLU A 203 -56.04 3.16 -6.96
N GLU A 204 -55.65 3.60 -5.75
CA GLU A 204 -55.93 4.97 -5.29
C GLU A 204 -54.98 6.03 -5.90
N TRP A 205 -53.86 5.62 -6.52
CA TRP A 205 -52.83 6.52 -7.06
C TRP A 205 -52.77 6.57 -8.59
N VAL A 206 -53.82 6.10 -9.29
CA VAL A 206 -53.83 5.99 -10.77
C VAL A 206 -54.81 7.00 -11.44
N GLY A 207 -55.44 7.90 -10.68
CA GLY A 207 -56.53 8.74 -11.20
C GLY A 207 -56.25 10.23 -11.48
N GLN A 208 -55.13 10.83 -11.08
CA GLN A 208 -54.99 12.31 -11.01
C GLN A 208 -53.66 12.88 -11.55
N HIS A 209 -53.06 12.29 -12.59
CA HIS A 209 -51.95 12.94 -13.30
C HIS A 209 -51.97 12.66 -14.80
N PRO A 210 -51.89 13.67 -15.68
CA PRO A 210 -51.96 13.50 -17.14
C PRO A 210 -50.71 12.86 -17.76
N TRP A 211 -49.73 12.45 -16.95
CA TRP A 211 -48.49 11.83 -17.39
C TRP A 211 -48.33 10.46 -16.74
N LYS A 212 -48.29 9.43 -17.59
CA LYS A 212 -48.00 8.03 -17.20
C LYS A 212 -46.54 7.95 -16.70
N PRO A 213 -46.27 7.32 -15.54
CA PRO A 213 -44.90 7.06 -15.11
C PRO A 213 -44.14 6.25 -16.17
N TRP A 214 -42.97 6.76 -16.55
CA TRP A 214 -42.11 6.19 -17.58
C TRP A 214 -41.68 4.77 -17.20
N ASP A 215 -42.04 3.80 -18.03
CA ASP A 215 -41.79 2.37 -17.82
C ASP A 215 -40.67 1.91 -18.75
N ARG A 216 -39.50 1.60 -18.17
CA ARG A 216 -38.27 1.28 -18.92
C ARG A 216 -38.40 0.07 -19.85
N GLU A 217 -39.31 -0.86 -19.55
CA GLU A 217 -39.51 -2.07 -20.35
C GLU A 217 -40.50 -1.85 -21.50
N LYS A 218 -41.42 -0.88 -21.36
CA LYS A 218 -42.48 -0.62 -22.36
C LYS A 218 -42.24 0.64 -23.19
N ASP A 219 -41.62 1.64 -22.61
CA ASP A 219 -41.40 2.95 -23.22
C ASP A 219 -39.98 3.04 -23.85
N LEU A 220 -39.16 1.99 -23.74
CA LEU A 220 -37.85 1.82 -24.39
C LEU A 220 -37.99 1.08 -25.74
N THR A 221 -38.99 1.42 -26.54
CA THR A 221 -39.17 0.88 -27.90
C THR A 221 -38.41 1.67 -28.98
N ALA A 222 -37.73 2.77 -28.61
CA ALA A 222 -36.60 3.27 -29.37
C ALA A 222 -35.38 2.39 -29.05
N GLY A 223 -35.41 1.15 -29.53
CA GLY A 223 -34.34 0.18 -29.37
C GLY A 223 -32.99 0.75 -29.81
N ARG A 224 -31.91 0.25 -29.22
CA ARG A 224 -30.56 0.53 -29.74
C ARG A 224 -30.57 0.15 -31.22
N GLN A 225 -30.48 1.14 -32.10
CA GLN A 225 -30.17 0.85 -33.50
C GLN A 225 -28.80 0.18 -33.49
N SER A 226 -28.77 -1.11 -33.78
CA SER A 226 -27.54 -1.82 -34.07
C SER A 226 -27.03 -1.27 -35.40
N VAL A 227 -26.29 -0.17 -35.35
CA VAL A 227 -25.55 0.33 -36.49
C VAL A 227 -24.50 -0.72 -36.80
N LYS A 228 -24.59 -1.36 -37.97
CA LYS A 228 -23.53 -2.20 -38.49
C LYS A 228 -22.39 -1.26 -38.88
N LEU A 229 -21.36 -1.20 -38.04
CA LEU A 229 -20.14 -0.47 -38.37
C LEU A 229 -19.30 -1.40 -39.26
N ASP A 230 -19.12 -1.01 -40.52
CA ASP A 230 -18.23 -1.71 -41.44
C ASP A 230 -16.78 -1.52 -40.98
N ALA A 231 -16.10 -2.62 -40.65
CA ALA A 231 -14.73 -2.60 -40.14
C ALA A 231 -13.73 -2.02 -41.16
N ASP A 232 -13.99 -2.22 -42.45
CA ASP A 232 -13.12 -1.74 -43.54
C ASP A 232 -13.12 -0.21 -43.66
N ASN A 233 -14.29 0.42 -43.50
CA ASN A 233 -14.43 1.89 -43.48
C ASN A 233 -13.73 2.53 -42.26
N MET A 234 -13.65 1.82 -41.15
CA MET A 234 -12.94 2.28 -39.94
C MET A 234 -11.41 2.23 -40.11
N ALA A 235 -10.89 1.26 -40.88
CA ALA A 235 -9.47 1.11 -41.12
C ALA A 235 -8.92 2.18 -42.09
N GLU A 236 -9.71 2.57 -43.09
CA GLU A 236 -9.33 3.60 -44.08
C GLU A 236 -9.06 4.97 -43.43
N GLY A 237 -9.83 5.35 -42.41
CA GLY A 237 -9.65 6.62 -41.69
C GLY A 237 -8.42 6.67 -40.76
N LEU A 238 -7.94 5.52 -40.29
CA LEU A 238 -6.84 5.43 -39.32
C LEU A 238 -5.45 5.39 -39.99
N ALA A 239 -5.34 4.80 -41.18
CA ALA A 239 -4.05 4.67 -41.87
C ALA A 239 -3.58 6.00 -42.51
N SER A 240 -4.51 6.85 -42.95
CA SER A 240 -4.19 8.08 -43.69
C SER A 240 -3.45 9.15 -42.86
N ARG A 241 -3.63 9.17 -41.53
CA ARG A 241 -3.05 10.21 -40.66
C ARG A 241 -1.83 9.78 -39.86
N PHE A 242 -1.57 8.48 -39.75
CA PHE A 242 -0.46 7.95 -38.93
C PHE A 242 0.64 7.26 -39.75
N SER A 243 0.49 7.17 -41.08
CA SER A 243 1.50 6.60 -41.97
C SER A 243 2.20 7.69 -42.81
N SER A 244 2.89 8.63 -42.17
CA SER A 244 4.06 9.28 -42.80
C SER A 244 4.93 9.97 -41.75
N GLY A 245 6.21 9.59 -41.71
CA GLY A 245 7.25 10.34 -40.99
C GLY A 245 8.25 9.49 -40.23
N ASN A 246 9.14 8.80 -40.95
CA ASN A 246 10.39 8.26 -40.40
C ASN A 246 11.31 9.45 -40.03
N PHE A 247 11.17 10.00 -38.83
CA PHE A 247 11.96 11.15 -38.37
C PHE A 247 13.15 10.66 -37.53
N GLN A 248 14.33 10.57 -38.16
CA GLN A 248 15.59 10.38 -37.42
C GLN A 248 15.98 11.70 -36.74
N ARG A 249 15.92 11.72 -35.41
CA ARG A 249 16.41 12.83 -34.59
C ARG A 249 17.89 12.61 -34.30
N ASN A 250 18.76 13.36 -34.96
CA ASN A 250 20.15 13.48 -34.56
C ASN A 250 20.24 14.57 -33.49
N PHE A 251 20.70 14.22 -32.29
CA PHE A 251 21.07 15.18 -31.26
C PHE A 251 22.56 15.52 -31.42
N LEU A 252 22.88 16.81 -31.42
CA LEU A 252 24.24 17.34 -31.24
C LEU A 252 24.65 17.25 -29.77
#